data_AF-A0A832WSZ5-F1
#
_entry.id   AF-A0A832WSZ5-F1
#
_cell.length_a   1.000
_cell.length_b   1.000
_cell.length_c   1.000
_cell.angle_alpha   90.00
_cell.angle_beta   90.00
_cell.angle_gamma   90.00
#
_symmetry.space_group_name_H-M   'P 1'
#
loop_
_entity.id
_entity.type
_entity.pdbx_description
1 polymer ?
#
loop_
_entity_poly.entity_id
_entity_poly.type
_entity_poly.pdbx_seq_one_letter_code
_entity_poly.pdbx_strand_id
1 'polypeptide(L)'
;MNYISVDELAYRAFGSFFYNRKEDFQELKVKMRHSHIPMSVDQYLASALMYSIFAGIIGGLFGLWLGLKTFEDPVSRLSLFVDSTRAGFAGEYLYLLAILVAILSFIISFLIVFGVAYIYPYFQANIRQACIDKSMLPAVTYMYALTKGGMSIYDVFRSLSKYVHIFGTSAEEISYVVRDMDYLGKDFISALKAAKERTPSERFKDFVDGLILV
;
A
#
# COMPACT_ATOMS: atom_id res chain seq x y z
N MET A 1 -10.95 14.59 -2.72
CA MET A 1 -9.82 13.76 -3.19
C MET A 1 -8.70 14.71 -3.56
N ASN A 2 -7.78 15.00 -2.64
CA ASN A 2 -6.57 15.76 -2.95
C ASN A 2 -5.55 14.77 -3.48
N TYR A 3 -5.51 14.59 -4.79
CA TYR A 3 -4.34 13.98 -5.41
C TYR A 3 -3.19 14.95 -5.16
N ILE A 4 -2.16 14.49 -4.46
CA ILE A 4 -0.97 15.29 -4.25
C ILE A 4 -0.40 15.52 -5.65
N SER A 5 -0.07 16.76 -6.00
CA SER A 5 0.49 17.12 -7.33
C SER A 5 1.65 16.21 -7.76
N VAL A 6 2.34 15.61 -6.79
CA VAL A 6 3.38 14.60 -6.94
C VAL A 6 2.88 13.32 -7.62
N ASP A 7 1.70 12.80 -7.28
CA ASP A 7 1.17 11.55 -7.83
C ASP A 7 0.81 11.68 -9.32
N GLU A 8 0.32 12.85 -9.73
CA GLU A 8 0.00 13.12 -11.13
C GLU A 8 1.28 13.27 -11.98
N LEU A 9 2.30 13.92 -11.43
CA LEU A 9 3.62 14.01 -12.06
C LEU A 9 4.30 12.65 -12.15
N ALA A 10 4.18 11.83 -11.10
CA ALA A 10 4.69 10.46 -11.07
C ALA A 10 4.09 9.62 -12.20
N TYR A 11 2.76 9.69 -12.34
CA TYR A 11 2.06 8.93 -13.37
C TYR A 11 2.39 9.41 -14.78
N ARG A 12 2.54 10.72 -15.01
CA ARG A 12 2.98 11.24 -16.31
C ARG A 12 4.39 10.81 -16.68
N ALA A 13 5.30 10.74 -15.70
CA ALA A 13 6.70 10.37 -15.94
C ALA A 13 6.90 8.85 -16.10
N PHE A 14 6.25 8.03 -15.27
CA PHE A 14 6.54 6.59 -15.15
C PHE A 14 5.34 5.68 -15.41
N GLY A 15 4.13 6.22 -15.60
CA GLY A 15 2.91 5.44 -15.78
C GLY A 15 2.95 4.53 -17.00
N SER A 16 3.57 4.96 -18.11
CA SER A 16 3.70 4.14 -19.33
C SER A 16 4.55 2.89 -19.13
N PHE A 17 5.56 2.95 -18.26
CA PHE A 17 6.44 1.81 -17.97
C PHE A 17 5.68 0.70 -17.22
N PHE A 18 4.91 1.07 -16.20
CA PHE A 18 4.11 0.12 -15.43
C PHE A 18 2.85 -0.33 -16.17
N TYR A 19 2.27 0.53 -17.01
CA TYR A 19 1.12 0.18 -17.84
C TYR A 19 1.40 -0.98 -18.80
N ASN A 20 2.62 -1.05 -19.35
CA ASN A 20 3.02 -2.11 -20.27
C ASN A 20 3.37 -3.44 -19.57
N ARG A 21 3.53 -3.45 -18.23
CA ARG A 21 3.87 -4.64 -17.42
C ARG A 21 2.78 -5.02 -16.43
N LYS A 22 1.52 -4.67 -16.71
CA LYS A 22 0.38 -4.95 -15.83
C LYS A 22 0.21 -6.42 -15.49
N GLU A 23 0.63 -7.31 -16.37
CA GLU A 23 0.52 -8.76 -16.20
C GLU A 23 1.44 -9.27 -15.07
N ASP A 24 2.59 -8.62 -14.84
CA ASP A 24 3.53 -9.00 -13.78
C ASP A 24 2.99 -8.65 -12.38
N PHE A 25 2.07 -7.68 -12.28
CA PHE A 25 1.56 -7.14 -11.01
C PHE A 25 0.11 -7.56 -10.69
N GLN A 26 -0.38 -8.67 -11.25
CA GLN A 26 -1.75 -9.14 -10.98
C GLN A 26 -1.98 -9.46 -9.50
N GLU A 27 -1.00 -10.04 -8.80
CA GLU A 27 -1.12 -10.32 -7.36
C GLU A 27 -1.26 -9.04 -6.54
N LEU A 28 -0.45 -8.02 -6.86
CA LEU A 28 -0.52 -6.71 -6.22
C LEU A 28 -1.88 -6.05 -6.49
N LYS A 29 -2.40 -6.18 -7.72
CA LYS A 29 -3.75 -5.71 -8.09
C LYS A 29 -4.82 -6.32 -7.21
N VAL A 30 -4.78 -7.64 -7.01
CA VAL A 30 -5.72 -8.36 -6.15
C VAL A 30 -5.60 -7.86 -4.70
N LYS A 31 -4.38 -7.72 -4.17
CA LYS A 31 -4.15 -7.22 -2.80
C LYS A 31 -4.57 -5.77 -2.60
N MET A 32 -4.37 -4.91 -3.59
CA MET A 32 -4.86 -3.53 -3.55
C MET A 32 -6.39 -3.47 -3.56
N ARG A 33 -7.04 -4.30 -4.40
CA ARG A 33 -8.51 -4.43 -4.42
C ARG A 33 -9.03 -4.87 -3.06
N HIS A 34 -8.40 -5.89 -2.47
CA HIS A 34 -8.72 -6.37 -1.13
C HIS A 34 -8.52 -5.30 -0.05
N SER A 35 -7.49 -4.45 -0.20
CA SER A 35 -7.17 -3.38 0.76
C SER A 35 -8.05 -2.14 0.62
N HIS A 36 -8.96 -2.09 -0.36
CA HIS A 36 -9.81 -0.93 -0.64
C HIS A 36 -9.03 0.36 -0.95
N ILE A 37 -7.83 0.22 -1.51
CA ILE A 37 -7.04 1.37 -1.95
C ILE A 37 -7.67 1.88 -3.26
N PRO A 38 -8.18 3.12 -3.33
CA PRO A 38 -8.95 3.64 -4.46
C PRO A 38 -8.04 4.13 -5.60
N MET A 39 -6.92 3.45 -5.85
CA MET A 39 -5.93 3.82 -6.85
C MET A 39 -5.69 2.66 -7.81
N SER A 40 -5.40 2.98 -9.07
CA SER A 40 -4.92 1.97 -10.01
C SER A 40 -3.52 1.49 -9.63
N VAL A 41 -3.19 0.24 -9.93
CA VAL A 41 -1.88 -0.36 -9.62
C VAL A 41 -0.76 0.42 -10.27
N ASP A 42 -0.96 0.85 -11.51
CA ASP A 42 0.03 1.63 -12.27
C ASP A 42 0.33 2.97 -11.59
N GLN A 43 -0.71 3.68 -11.13
CA GLN A 43 -0.55 4.95 -10.42
C GLN A 43 0.16 4.74 -9.08
N TYR A 44 -0.20 3.67 -8.36
CA TYR A 44 0.43 3.36 -7.08
C TYR A 44 1.92 3.06 -7.21
N LEU A 45 2.31 2.22 -8.18
CA LEU A 45 3.70 1.90 -8.45
C LEU A 45 4.49 3.11 -8.96
N ALA A 46 3.89 3.94 -9.81
CA ALA A 46 4.51 5.18 -10.27
C ALA A 46 4.78 6.15 -9.12
N SER A 47 3.79 6.37 -8.24
CA SER A 47 3.95 7.18 -7.03
C SER A 47 5.02 6.59 -6.11
N ALA A 48 4.99 5.27 -5.86
CA ALA A 48 5.99 4.60 -5.04
C ALA A 48 7.42 4.81 -5.58
N LEU A 49 7.61 4.65 -6.89
CA LEU A 49 8.90 4.89 -7.53
C LEU A 49 9.35 6.35 -7.40
N MET A 50 8.44 7.30 -7.57
CA MET A 50 8.77 8.72 -7.41
C MET A 50 9.16 9.06 -5.97
N TYR A 51 8.43 8.54 -4.97
CA TYR A 51 8.80 8.69 -3.56
C TYR A 51 10.16 8.05 -3.25
N SER A 52 10.46 6.89 -3.83
CA SER A 52 11.76 6.24 -3.67
C SER A 52 12.90 7.05 -4.28
N ILE A 53 12.71 7.70 -5.43
CA ILE A 53 13.71 8.60 -6.02
C ILE A 53 13.97 9.78 -5.10
N PHE A 54 12.92 10.44 -4.58
CA PHE A 54 13.09 11.56 -3.65
C PHE A 54 13.80 11.14 -2.37
N ALA A 55 13.41 9.99 -1.79
CA ALA A 55 14.08 9.44 -0.62
C ALA A 55 15.54 9.07 -0.90
N GLY A 56 15.81 8.53 -2.10
CA GLY A 56 17.16 8.28 -2.58
C GLY A 56 17.99 9.55 -2.63
N ILE A 57 17.48 10.64 -3.23
CA ILE A 57 18.20 11.93 -3.32
C ILE A 57 18.51 12.47 -1.93
N ILE A 58 17.53 12.46 -1.02
CA ILE A 58 17.71 12.91 0.37
C ILE A 58 18.74 12.03 1.08
N GLY A 59 18.64 10.70 0.94
CA GLY A 59 19.58 9.74 1.50
C GLY A 59 20.99 9.91 0.94
N GLY A 60 21.13 10.17 -0.35
CA GLY A 60 22.40 10.43 -1.02
C GLY A 60 23.06 11.72 -0.56
N LEU A 61 22.30 12.81 -0.44
CA LEU A 61 22.79 14.09 0.12
C LEU A 61 23.23 13.92 1.58
N PHE A 62 22.46 13.16 2.36
CA PHE A 62 22.80 12.84 3.75
C PHE A 62 24.06 11.96 3.83
N GLY A 63 24.20 10.98 2.94
CA GLY A 63 25.37 10.12 2.83
C GLY A 63 26.62 10.89 2.41
N LEU A 64 26.48 11.85 1.50
CA LEU A 64 27.56 12.75 1.09
C LEU A 64 27.98 13.67 2.24
N TRP A 65 27.02 14.26 2.96
CA TRP A 65 27.29 15.09 4.13
C TRP A 65 28.01 14.30 5.24
N LEU A 66 27.54 13.08 5.53
CA LEU A 66 28.21 12.17 6.46
C LEU A 66 29.60 11.77 5.99
N GLY A 67 29.76 11.46 4.70
CA GLY A 67 31.04 11.12 4.09
C GLY A 67 32.05 12.24 4.29
N LEU A 68 31.73 13.46 3.83
CA LEU A 68 32.63 14.61 3.97
C LEU A 68 32.99 14.89 5.44
N LYS A 69 32.00 14.91 6.34
CA LYS A 69 32.23 15.19 7.77
C LYS A 69 33.09 14.13 8.46
N THR A 70 32.98 12.87 8.05
CA THR A 70 33.79 11.77 8.61
C THR A 70 35.22 11.78 8.06
N PHE A 71 35.43 12.33 6.86
CA PHE A 71 36.73 12.32 6.16
C PHE A 71 37.49 13.66 6.18
N GLU A 72 36.89 14.75 6.69
CA GLU A 72 37.60 16.00 7.01
C GLU A 72 38.59 15.85 8.20
N ASP A 73 38.22 15.11 9.26
CA ASP A 73 39.07 14.93 10.45
C ASP A 73 40.27 13.94 10.33
N PRO A 74 40.26 12.85 9.54
CA PRO A 74 41.40 11.93 9.47
C PRO A 74 42.62 12.54 8.77
N VAL A 75 42.46 13.51 7.86
CA VAL A 75 43.63 14.17 7.24
C VAL A 75 44.42 14.95 8.29
N SER A 76 43.75 15.63 9.22
CA SER A 76 44.35 16.36 10.35
C SER A 76 45.03 15.44 11.38
N ARG A 77 44.49 14.22 11.57
CA ARG A 77 45.06 13.22 12.50
C ARG A 77 46.18 12.38 11.85
N LEU A 78 46.14 12.20 10.53
CA LEU A 78 47.13 11.44 9.75
C LEU A 78 48.29 12.31 9.26
N SER A 79 48.07 13.62 9.05
CA SER A 79 49.14 14.61 8.74
C SER A 79 50.11 14.80 9.91
N LEU A 80 49.73 14.41 11.13
CA LEU A 80 50.64 14.33 12.28
C LEU A 80 51.63 13.15 12.19
N PHE A 81 51.37 12.17 11.32
CA PHE A 81 52.18 10.95 11.16
C PHE A 81 52.77 10.77 9.76
N VAL A 82 52.39 11.57 8.76
CA VAL A 82 52.76 11.33 7.34
C VAL A 82 53.09 12.64 6.61
N ASP A 83 54.21 12.62 5.87
CA ASP A 83 54.73 13.69 5.01
C ASP A 83 53.68 14.30 4.06
N SER A 84 53.76 15.62 3.87
CA SER A 84 52.84 16.45 3.08
C SER A 84 52.61 15.99 1.63
N THR A 85 53.52 15.20 1.06
CA THR A 85 53.42 14.65 -0.30
C THR A 85 52.46 13.45 -0.41
N ARG A 86 52.23 12.71 0.69
CA ARG A 86 51.27 11.59 0.74
C ARG A 86 49.86 12.02 1.18
N ALA A 87 49.75 13.20 1.80
CA ALA A 87 48.47 13.78 2.21
C ALA A 87 47.58 14.15 0.99
N GLY A 88 48.18 14.64 -0.11
CA GLY A 88 47.45 14.91 -1.36
C GLY A 88 46.89 13.66 -2.03
N PHE A 89 47.66 12.57 -2.07
CA PHE A 89 47.20 11.27 -2.56
C PHE A 89 46.07 10.69 -1.70
N ALA A 90 46.16 10.80 -0.37
CA ALA A 90 45.09 10.36 0.53
C ALA A 90 43.79 11.16 0.31
N GLY A 91 43.88 12.46 0.04
CA GLY A 91 42.72 13.32 -0.24
C GLY A 91 41.85 12.83 -1.39
N GLU A 92 42.44 12.50 -2.55
CA GLU A 92 41.68 12.04 -3.72
C GLU A 92 40.95 10.71 -3.47
N TYR A 93 41.58 9.75 -2.79
CA TYR A 93 40.92 8.50 -2.42
C TYR A 93 39.80 8.70 -1.39
N LEU A 94 39.93 9.67 -0.48
CA LEU A 94 38.89 10.00 0.50
C LEU A 94 37.65 10.62 -0.15
N TYR A 95 37.82 11.46 -1.18
CA TYR A 95 36.69 11.99 -1.96
C TYR A 95 35.97 10.87 -2.73
N LEU A 96 36.72 9.95 -3.36
CA LEU A 96 36.12 8.78 -4.03
C LEU A 96 35.34 7.91 -3.04
N LEU A 97 35.83 7.76 -1.82
CA LEU A 97 35.17 6.98 -0.77
C LEU A 97 33.91 7.69 -0.25
N ALA A 98 33.93 9.02 -0.09
CA ALA A 98 32.75 9.81 0.25
C ALA A 98 31.65 9.72 -0.83
N ILE A 99 32.03 9.75 -2.11
CA ILE A 99 31.10 9.55 -3.24
C ILE A 99 30.51 8.14 -3.21
N LEU A 100 31.32 7.12 -2.95
CA LEU A 100 30.85 5.74 -2.81
C LEU A 100 29.83 5.60 -1.67
N VAL A 101 30.08 6.21 -0.51
CA VAL A 101 29.15 6.24 0.63
C VAL A 101 27.84 6.93 0.25
N ALA A 102 27.90 8.04 -0.49
CA ALA A 102 26.71 8.75 -0.96
C ALA A 102 25.87 7.89 -1.91
N ILE A 103 26.50 7.19 -2.86
CA ILE A 103 25.82 6.27 -3.80
C ILE A 103 25.18 5.10 -3.05
N LEU A 104 25.90 4.50 -2.11
CA LEU A 104 25.35 3.41 -1.29
C LEU A 104 24.15 3.88 -0.47
N SER A 105 24.25 5.05 0.16
CA SER A 105 23.15 5.65 0.92
C SER A 105 21.93 5.91 0.03
N PHE A 106 22.14 6.45 -1.18
CA PHE A 106 21.08 6.63 -2.17
C PHE A 106 20.36 5.31 -2.49
N ILE A 107 21.12 4.26 -2.82
CA ILE A 107 20.56 2.95 -3.19
C ILE A 107 19.80 2.34 -2.02
N ILE A 108 20.36 2.39 -0.80
CA ILE A 108 19.72 1.83 0.39
C ILE A 108 18.40 2.56 0.68
N SER A 109 18.40 3.90 0.70
CA SER A 109 17.19 4.68 0.93
C SER A 109 16.13 4.45 -0.14
N PHE A 110 16.52 4.38 -1.41
CA PHE A 110 15.62 4.05 -2.52
C PHE A 110 14.95 2.68 -2.34
N LEU A 111 15.75 1.64 -2.04
CA LEU A 111 15.28 0.27 -1.89
C LEU A 111 14.35 0.12 -0.67
N ILE A 112 14.68 0.76 0.46
CA ILE A 112 13.85 0.70 1.66
C ILE A 112 12.46 1.30 1.37
N VAL A 113 12.40 2.50 0.81
CA VAL A 113 11.12 3.17 0.55
C VAL A 113 10.30 2.40 -0.48
N PHE A 114 10.94 1.91 -1.55
CA PHE A 114 10.24 1.11 -2.56
C PHE A 114 9.72 -0.21 -1.99
N GLY A 115 10.54 -0.91 -1.20
CA GLY A 115 10.17 -2.17 -0.57
C GLY A 115 9.02 -2.02 0.42
N VAL A 116 9.04 -0.96 1.24
CA VAL A 116 7.94 -0.65 2.18
C VAL A 116 6.66 -0.33 1.42
N ALA A 117 6.73 0.51 0.38
CA ALA A 117 5.57 0.82 -0.44
C ALA A 117 5.00 -0.45 -1.13
N TYR A 118 5.86 -1.35 -1.60
CA TYR A 118 5.41 -2.61 -2.21
C TYR A 118 4.71 -3.55 -1.22
N ILE A 119 5.21 -3.66 0.01
CA ILE A 119 4.66 -4.56 1.04
C ILE A 119 3.40 -3.99 1.69
N TYR A 120 3.22 -2.67 1.68
CA TYR A 120 2.14 -1.98 2.37
C TYR A 120 0.72 -2.52 2.03
N PRO A 121 0.34 -2.75 0.75
CA PRO A 121 -0.97 -3.31 0.41
C PRO A 121 -1.18 -4.73 0.96
N TYR A 122 -0.12 -5.54 1.09
CA TYR A 122 -0.25 -6.87 1.66
C TYR A 122 -0.60 -6.82 3.14
N PHE A 123 0.06 -5.93 3.89
CA PHE A 123 -0.23 -5.69 5.30
C PHE A 123 -1.65 -5.17 5.50
N GLN A 124 -2.05 -4.18 4.70
CA GLN A 124 -3.39 -3.58 4.80
C GLN A 124 -4.50 -4.58 4.48
N ALA A 125 -4.32 -5.42 3.46
CA ALA A 125 -5.26 -6.48 3.12
C ALA A 125 -5.45 -7.47 4.29
N ASN A 126 -4.35 -7.87 4.95
CA ASN A 126 -4.40 -8.81 6.07
C ASN A 126 -5.08 -8.19 7.31
N ILE A 127 -4.80 -6.92 7.61
CA ILE A 127 -5.49 -6.21 8.70
C ILE A 127 -6.99 -6.16 8.42
N ARG A 128 -7.37 -5.78 7.18
CA ARG A 128 -8.77 -5.70 6.79
C ARG A 128 -9.47 -7.06 6.86
N GLN A 129 -8.80 -8.14 6.42
CA GLN A 129 -9.28 -9.50 6.59
C GLN A 129 -9.60 -9.81 8.05
N ALA A 130 -8.64 -9.58 8.95
CA ALA A 130 -8.82 -9.85 10.38
C ALA A 130 -9.95 -9.02 10.98
N CYS A 131 -10.10 -7.76 10.57
CA CYS A 131 -11.20 -6.89 10.98
C CYS A 131 -12.56 -7.43 10.52
N ILE A 132 -12.68 -7.86 9.25
CA ILE A 132 -13.90 -8.48 8.72
C ILE A 132 -14.21 -9.74 9.52
N ASP A 133 -13.26 -10.67 9.62
CA ASP A 133 -13.46 -11.96 10.30
C ASP A 133 -13.92 -11.80 11.76
N LYS A 134 -13.40 -10.80 12.46
CA LYS A 134 -13.78 -10.48 13.85
C LYS A 134 -15.21 -9.95 13.95
N SER A 135 -15.66 -9.15 12.98
CA SER A 135 -17.00 -8.58 12.97
C SER A 135 -18.08 -9.48 12.35
N MET A 136 -17.71 -10.61 11.74
CA MET A 136 -18.64 -11.48 11.04
C MET A 136 -19.72 -12.07 11.95
N LEU A 137 -19.33 -12.67 13.07
CA LEU A 137 -20.27 -13.37 13.95
C LEU A 137 -21.41 -12.47 14.44
N PRO A 138 -21.16 -11.30 15.07
CA PRO A 138 -22.25 -10.43 15.52
C PRO A 138 -23.11 -9.90 14.37
N ALA A 139 -22.52 -9.63 13.20
CA ALA A 139 -23.27 -9.21 12.01
C ALA A 139 -24.23 -10.32 11.53
N VAL A 140 -23.77 -11.56 11.44
CA VAL A 140 -24.60 -12.70 11.02
C VAL A 140 -25.69 -13.00 12.06
N THR A 141 -25.40 -12.91 13.36
CA THR A 141 -26.41 -13.07 14.41
C THR A 141 -27.53 -12.02 14.29
N TYR A 142 -27.16 -10.77 14.00
CA TYR A 142 -28.13 -9.71 13.75
C TYR A 142 -28.97 -10.01 12.51
N MET A 143 -28.33 -10.37 11.39
CA MET A 143 -29.05 -10.74 10.18
C MET A 143 -30.03 -11.89 10.41
N TYR A 144 -29.60 -12.94 11.11
CA TYR A 144 -30.45 -14.07 11.48
C TYR A 144 -31.67 -13.64 12.31
N ALA A 145 -31.47 -12.78 13.32
CA ALA A 145 -32.56 -12.27 14.15
C ALA A 145 -33.60 -11.49 13.32
N LEU A 146 -33.14 -10.67 12.37
CA LEU A 146 -34.02 -9.90 11.50
C LEU A 146 -34.78 -10.78 10.50
N THR A 147 -34.09 -11.72 9.86
CA THR A 147 -34.72 -12.67 8.92
C THR A 147 -35.75 -13.54 9.63
N LYS A 148 -35.44 -14.01 10.85
CA LYS A 148 -36.41 -14.74 11.69
C LYS A 148 -37.62 -13.88 12.08
N GLY A 149 -37.44 -12.57 12.16
CA GLY A 149 -38.51 -11.58 12.34
C GLY A 149 -39.35 -11.31 11.08
N GLY A 150 -39.07 -11.99 9.96
CA GLY A 150 -39.82 -11.87 8.71
C GLY A 150 -39.32 -10.80 7.74
N MET A 151 -38.20 -10.12 8.04
CA MET A 151 -37.60 -9.21 7.06
C MET A 151 -37.01 -9.96 5.87
N SER A 152 -37.13 -9.36 4.69
CA SER A 152 -36.45 -9.86 3.50
C SER A 152 -34.93 -9.70 3.64
N ILE A 153 -34.14 -10.58 3.01
CA ILE A 153 -32.67 -10.50 3.05
C ILE A 153 -32.14 -9.14 2.55
N TYR A 154 -32.86 -8.53 1.60
CA TYR A 154 -32.60 -7.20 1.07
C TYR A 154 -32.70 -6.11 2.16
N ASP A 155 -33.81 -6.12 2.91
CA ASP A 155 -34.03 -5.17 4.00
C ASP A 155 -33.07 -5.40 5.16
N VAL A 156 -32.71 -6.66 5.42
CA VAL A 156 -31.69 -7.03 6.40
C VAL A 156 -30.34 -6.44 6.04
N PHE A 157 -29.91 -6.55 4.77
CA PHE A 157 -28.65 -5.98 4.29
C PHE A 157 -28.66 -4.45 4.39
N ARG A 158 -29.76 -3.82 3.95
CA ARG A 158 -29.93 -2.36 4.06
C ARG A 158 -29.93 -1.90 5.52
N SER A 159 -30.54 -2.67 6.43
CA SER A 159 -30.51 -2.40 7.88
C SER A 159 -29.09 -2.52 8.44
N LEU A 160 -28.40 -3.64 8.20
CA LEU A 160 -27.03 -3.86 8.67
C LEU A 160 -26.07 -2.79 8.16
N SER A 161 -26.21 -2.35 6.90
CA SER A 161 -25.37 -1.30 6.31
C SER A 161 -25.48 0.06 6.98
N LYS A 162 -26.55 0.34 7.73
CA LYS A 162 -26.72 1.59 8.49
C LYS A 162 -25.98 1.56 9.83
N TYR A 163 -25.64 0.38 10.34
CA TYR A 163 -25.04 0.18 11.66
C TYR A 163 -23.57 -0.24 11.59
N VAL A 164 -22.80 0.32 10.64
CA VAL A 164 -21.35 0.05 10.50
C VAL A 164 -20.57 0.36 11.77
N HIS A 165 -20.97 1.37 12.54
CA HIS A 165 -20.33 1.72 13.80
C HIS A 165 -20.52 0.65 14.91
N ILE A 166 -21.52 -0.23 14.79
CA ILE A 166 -21.80 -1.32 15.74
C ILE A 166 -21.17 -2.62 15.25
N PHE A 167 -21.42 -2.96 13.99
CA PHE A 167 -21.04 -4.25 13.39
C PHE A 167 -19.74 -4.18 12.58
N GLY A 168 -19.03 -3.06 12.63
CA GLY A 168 -17.69 -2.88 12.07
C GLY A 168 -17.60 -3.16 10.56
N THR A 169 -16.44 -3.69 10.17
CA THR A 169 -16.04 -3.94 8.79
C THR A 169 -16.95 -4.90 8.03
N SER A 170 -17.59 -5.87 8.69
CA SER A 170 -18.55 -6.75 8.01
C SER A 170 -19.79 -6.00 7.53
N ALA A 171 -20.30 -5.07 8.34
CA ALA A 171 -21.38 -4.18 7.90
C ALA A 171 -20.90 -3.18 6.84
N GLU A 172 -19.63 -2.78 6.86
CA GLU A 172 -19.03 -1.98 5.79
C GLU A 172 -19.00 -2.77 4.46
N GLU A 173 -18.58 -4.03 4.45
CA GLU A 173 -18.60 -4.88 3.25
C GLU A 173 -20.02 -5.04 2.70
N ILE A 174 -21.02 -5.23 3.58
CA ILE A 174 -22.44 -5.28 3.20
C ILE A 174 -22.93 -3.92 2.68
N SER A 175 -22.42 -2.80 3.20
CA SER A 175 -22.76 -1.48 2.67
C SER A 175 -22.35 -1.30 1.22
N TYR A 176 -21.26 -1.93 0.78
CA TYR A 176 -20.87 -1.92 -0.63
C TYR A 176 -21.81 -2.76 -1.49
N VAL A 177 -22.33 -3.88 -0.98
CA VAL A 177 -23.37 -4.67 -1.66
C VAL A 177 -24.63 -3.83 -1.84
N VAL A 178 -25.12 -3.21 -0.76
CA VAL A 178 -26.30 -2.33 -0.79
C VAL A 178 -26.08 -1.17 -1.75
N ARG A 179 -24.88 -0.57 -1.74
CA ARG A 179 -24.55 0.53 -2.66
C ARG A 179 -24.61 0.09 -4.12
N ASP A 180 -24.06 -1.09 -4.41
CA ASP A 180 -24.04 -1.65 -5.76
C ASP A 180 -25.46 -1.95 -6.27
N MET A 181 -26.38 -2.30 -5.38
CA MET A 181 -27.80 -2.48 -5.72
C MET A 181 -28.54 -1.15 -5.86
N ASP A 182 -28.45 -0.28 -4.85
CA ASP A 182 -29.26 0.93 -4.73
C ASP A 182 -28.80 2.05 -5.69
N TYR A 183 -27.50 2.17 -5.92
CA TYR A 183 -26.93 3.25 -6.75
C TYR A 183 -26.45 2.77 -8.13
N LEU A 184 -25.98 1.53 -8.26
CA LEU A 184 -25.51 0.99 -9.54
C LEU A 184 -26.55 0.12 -10.25
N GLY A 185 -27.70 -0.16 -9.61
CA GLY A 185 -28.77 -0.96 -10.20
C GLY A 185 -28.39 -2.41 -10.46
N LYS A 186 -27.36 -2.94 -9.80
CA LYS A 186 -26.98 -4.35 -9.95
C LYS A 186 -28.03 -5.24 -9.29
N ASP A 187 -28.30 -6.39 -9.90
CA ASP A 187 -29.07 -7.44 -9.25
C ASP A 187 -28.33 -7.97 -8.01
N PHE A 188 -29.09 -8.54 -7.06
CA PHE A 188 -28.55 -9.01 -5.78
C PHE A 188 -27.41 -10.00 -5.95
N ILE A 189 -27.56 -10.95 -6.88
CA ILE A 189 -26.60 -12.04 -7.08
C ILE A 189 -25.32 -11.49 -7.70
N SER A 190 -25.41 -10.57 -8.67
CA SER A 190 -24.26 -9.88 -9.23
C SER A 190 -23.56 -8.98 -8.21
N ALA A 191 -24.31 -8.31 -7.33
CA ALA A 191 -23.74 -7.51 -6.25
C ALA A 191 -22.98 -8.40 -5.23
N LEU A 192 -23.53 -9.55 -4.88
CA LEU A 192 -22.89 -10.55 -4.02
C LEU A 192 -21.62 -11.13 -4.68
N LYS A 193 -21.67 -11.49 -5.97
CA LYS A 193 -20.48 -11.96 -6.72
C LYS A 193 -19.38 -10.90 -6.74
N ALA A 194 -19.73 -9.63 -6.97
CA ALA A 194 -18.78 -8.53 -6.91
C ALA A 194 -18.16 -8.34 -5.51
N ALA A 195 -18.95 -8.54 -4.44
CA ALA A 195 -18.45 -8.49 -3.07
C ALA A 195 -17.48 -9.64 -2.76
N LYS A 196 -17.78 -10.85 -3.23
CA LYS A 196 -16.89 -12.04 -3.12
C LYS A 196 -15.52 -11.78 -3.75
N GLU A 197 -15.48 -11.14 -4.91
CA GLU A 197 -14.22 -10.82 -5.60
C GLU A 197 -13.41 -9.72 -4.89
N ARG A 198 -14.08 -8.84 -4.15
CA ARG A 198 -13.47 -7.68 -3.50
C ARG A 198 -12.97 -7.98 -2.09
N THR A 199 -13.62 -8.89 -1.36
CA THR A 199 -13.28 -9.15 0.04
C THR A 199 -12.02 -10.01 0.18
N PRO A 200 -11.09 -9.65 1.10
CA PRO A 200 -9.98 -10.53 1.46
C PRO A 200 -10.37 -11.71 2.36
N SER A 201 -11.55 -11.68 2.99
CA SER A 201 -11.98 -12.68 3.98
C SER A 201 -12.59 -13.91 3.33
N GLU A 202 -11.97 -15.07 3.52
CA GLU A 202 -12.56 -16.36 3.11
C GLU A 202 -13.88 -16.63 3.83
N ARG A 203 -14.00 -16.30 5.12
CA ARG A 203 -15.27 -16.46 5.87
C ARG A 203 -16.40 -15.63 5.29
N PHE A 204 -16.10 -14.41 4.83
CA PHE A 204 -17.10 -13.58 4.16
C PHE A 204 -17.46 -14.15 2.80
N LYS A 205 -16.50 -14.69 2.04
CA LYS A 205 -16.78 -15.38 0.77
C LYS A 205 -17.67 -16.60 0.97
N ASP A 206 -17.39 -17.43 1.96
CA ASP A 206 -18.20 -18.61 2.30
C ASP A 206 -19.62 -18.21 2.70
N PHE A 207 -19.76 -17.15 3.49
CA PHE A 207 -21.06 -16.60 3.85
C PHE A 207 -21.86 -16.15 2.62
N VAL A 208 -21.23 -15.41 1.71
CA VAL A 208 -21.85 -14.94 0.47
C VAL A 208 -22.21 -16.12 -0.45
N ASP A 209 -21.33 -17.11 -0.59
CA ASP A 209 -21.62 -18.31 -1.38
C ASP A 209 -22.81 -19.08 -0.82
N GLY A 210 -22.91 -19.19 0.50
CA GLY A 210 -24.07 -19.78 1.17
C GLY A 210 -25.37 -19.04 0.86
N LEU A 211 -25.35 -17.72 0.68
CA LEU A 211 -26.52 -16.93 0.30
C LEU A 211 -26.88 -17.03 -1.20
N ILE A 212 -25.91 -17.29 -2.07
CA ILE A 212 -26.15 -17.44 -3.52
C ILE A 212 -26.78 -18.81 -3.83
N LEU A 213 -26.47 -19.82 -3.02
CA LEU A 213 -26.94 -21.20 -3.22
C LEU A 213 -28.37 -21.46 -2.73
N VAL A 214 -28.91 -20.60 -1.86
CA VAL A 214 -30.24 -20.72 -1.23
C VAL A 214 -31.26 -19.88 -1.99
#